data_AF-A0A1B6MF84-F1
#
_entry.id   AF-A0A1B6MF84-F1
#
_cell.length_a   1.000
_cell.length_b   1.000
_cell.length_c   1.000
_cell.angle_alpha   90.00
_cell.angle_beta   90.00
_cell.angle_gamma   90.00
#
_symmetry.space_group_name_H-M   'P 1'
#
loop_
_entity.id
_entity.type
_entity.pdbx_description
1 polymer ?
#
loop_
_entity_poly.entity_id
_entity_poly.type
_entity_poly.pdbx_seq_one_letter_code
_entity_poly.pdbx_strand_id
1 'polypeptide(L)'
;LGLFVASNGNRYEGQWRADRKHGYGEYYHLDSGQMQFGLWNQGIAVCTSMRDILFRQASRQPTPYPIPEVSLQNPHYVHDTECKRIATAQVEQKPEVTEVSTTSPGPSLSPWFYIDCCDRVFPSRH
;
A
#
# COMPACT_ATOMS: atom_id res chain seq x y z
N LEU A 1 -1.44 21.08 -11.89
CA LEU A 1 -2.39 21.30 -10.77
C LEU A 1 -3.44 22.30 -11.25
N GLY A 2 -4.66 22.25 -10.72
CA GLY A 2 -5.75 23.13 -11.12
C GLY A 2 -6.77 23.32 -10.00
N LEU A 3 -7.59 24.36 -10.16
CA LEU A 3 -8.60 24.80 -9.20
C LEU A 3 -9.99 24.74 -9.84
N PHE A 4 -10.95 24.20 -9.11
CA PHE A 4 -12.36 24.26 -9.47
C PHE A 4 -13.16 24.82 -8.30
N VAL A 5 -14.04 25.77 -8.59
CA VAL A 5 -14.97 26.36 -7.63
C VAL A 5 -16.37 26.10 -8.14
N ALA A 6 -17.14 25.32 -7.38
CA ALA A 6 -18.53 25.05 -7.68
C ALA A 6 -19.41 26.25 -7.30
N SER A 7 -20.61 26.31 -7.87
CA SER A 7 -21.60 27.37 -7.60
C SER A 7 -22.03 27.45 -6.12
N ASN A 8 -21.97 26.33 -5.39
CA ASN A 8 -22.22 26.29 -3.94
C ASN A 8 -21.06 26.87 -3.10
N GLY A 9 -19.92 27.15 -3.72
CA GLY A 9 -18.70 27.61 -3.07
C GLY A 9 -17.71 26.48 -2.75
N ASN A 10 -18.11 25.21 -2.86
CA ASN A 10 -17.17 24.10 -2.66
C ASN A 10 -16.03 24.19 -3.67
N ARG A 11 -14.84 23.81 -3.21
CA ARG A 11 -13.62 24.01 -3.96
C ARG A 11 -12.85 22.71 -4.07
N TYR A 12 -12.26 22.45 -5.22
CA TYR A 12 -11.27 21.41 -5.41
C TYR A 12 -9.95 22.01 -5.88
N GLU A 13 -8.85 21.58 -5.28
CA GLU A 13 -7.50 21.91 -5.69
C GLU A 13 -6.70 20.62 -5.83
N GLY A 14 -6.12 20.37 -7.00
CA GLY A 14 -5.39 19.11 -7.20
C GLY A 14 -5.01 18.84 -8.64
N GLN A 15 -4.77 17.57 -8.92
CA GLN A 15 -4.46 17.12 -10.28
C GLN A 15 -5.77 16.84 -11.05
N TRP A 16 -5.67 16.91 -12.37
CA TRP A 16 -6.80 16.79 -13.28
C TRP A 16 -6.43 15.89 -14.43
N ARG A 17 -7.40 15.10 -14.91
CA ARG A 17 -7.25 14.27 -16.10
C ARG A 17 -8.61 14.16 -16.79
N ALA A 18 -8.67 14.53 -18.07
CA ALA A 18 -9.91 14.52 -18.86
C ALA A 18 -11.09 15.22 -18.14
N ASP A 19 -10.84 16.47 -17.70
CA ASP A 19 -11.80 17.34 -16.99
C ASP A 19 -12.37 16.76 -15.69
N ARG A 20 -11.70 15.76 -15.13
CA ARG A 20 -12.06 15.13 -13.86
C ARG A 20 -10.93 15.22 -12.85
N LYS A 21 -11.31 15.34 -11.59
CA LYS A 21 -10.40 15.27 -10.43
C LYS A 21 -9.61 13.96 -10.48
N HIS A 22 -8.29 14.05 -10.38
CA HIS A 22 -7.40 12.90 -10.47
C HIS A 22 -6.18 13.08 -9.57
N GLY A 23 -5.47 12.00 -9.26
CA GLY A 23 -4.25 12.04 -8.44
C GLY A 23 -4.48 12.66 -7.07
N TYR A 24 -3.43 13.24 -6.49
CA TYR A 24 -3.55 13.90 -5.18
C TYR A 24 -4.30 15.23 -5.29
N GLY A 25 -5.23 15.47 -4.37
CA GLY A 25 -5.95 16.73 -4.28
C GLY A 25 -6.76 16.90 -3.00
N GLU A 26 -7.20 18.12 -2.80
CA GLU A 26 -7.97 18.62 -1.66
C GLU A 26 -9.32 19.11 -2.13
N TYR A 27 -10.38 18.71 -1.43
CA TYR A 27 -11.75 19.14 -1.67
C TYR A 27 -12.32 19.77 -0.40
N TYR A 28 -12.74 21.02 -0.51
CA TYR A 28 -13.25 21.84 0.57
C TYR A 28 -14.78 21.83 0.53
N HIS A 29 -15.38 21.25 1.58
CA HIS A 29 -16.80 21.31 1.87
C HIS A 29 -17.09 22.57 2.70
N LEU A 30 -17.24 23.72 2.02
CA LEU A 30 -17.39 25.02 2.69
C LEU A 30 -18.72 25.17 3.43
N ASP A 31 -19.76 24.41 3.05
CA ASP A 31 -21.02 24.42 3.78
C ASP A 31 -20.88 23.79 5.18
N SER A 32 -20.14 22.67 5.29
CA SER A 32 -19.96 21.93 6.55
C SER A 32 -18.70 22.30 7.33
N GLY A 33 -17.78 23.07 6.73
CA GLY A 33 -16.52 23.45 7.35
C GLY A 33 -15.51 22.31 7.42
N GLN A 34 -15.57 21.40 6.45
CA GLN A 34 -14.73 20.21 6.40
C GLN A 34 -13.94 20.17 5.11
N MET A 35 -12.83 19.45 5.12
CA MET A 35 -12.00 19.22 3.94
C MET A 35 -11.65 17.75 3.83
N GLN A 36 -11.68 17.26 2.60
CA GLN A 36 -11.25 15.94 2.20
C GLN A 36 -9.93 16.06 1.45
N PHE A 37 -8.90 15.32 1.85
CA PHE A 37 -7.59 15.34 1.18
C PHE A 37 -7.11 13.93 0.91
N GLY A 38 -6.49 13.70 -0.26
CA GLY A 38 -5.94 12.39 -0.64
C GLY A 38 -6.03 12.11 -2.13
N LEU A 39 -6.18 10.84 -2.51
CA LEU A 39 -6.19 10.41 -3.91
C LEU A 39 -7.58 10.44 -4.54
N TRP A 40 -7.63 10.91 -5.77
CA TRP A 40 -8.78 11.00 -6.63
C TRP A 40 -8.57 10.18 -7.92
N ASN A 41 -9.61 9.48 -8.37
CA ASN A 41 -9.59 8.77 -9.64
C ASN A 41 -10.88 9.02 -10.42
N GLN A 42 -10.77 9.63 -11.60
CA GLN A 42 -11.91 9.88 -12.50
C GLN A 42 -13.07 10.63 -11.80
N GLY A 43 -12.75 11.58 -10.90
CA GLY A 43 -13.73 12.35 -10.15
C GLY A 43 -14.11 11.77 -8.78
N ILE A 44 -13.71 10.52 -8.49
CA ILE A 44 -14.08 9.77 -7.28
C ILE A 44 -12.94 9.84 -6.26
N ALA A 45 -13.27 10.12 -4.99
CA ALA A 45 -12.33 10.02 -3.87
C ALA A 45 -12.02 8.55 -3.56
N VAL A 46 -10.75 8.15 -3.60
CA VAL A 46 -10.32 6.75 -3.40
C VAL A 46 -9.78 6.55 -1.99
N CYS A 47 -8.57 7.06 -1.69
CA CYS A 47 -8.00 7.02 -0.36
C CYS A 47 -7.81 8.45 0.14
N THR A 48 -8.86 8.94 0.80
CA THR A 48 -8.92 10.30 1.31
C THR A 48 -9.24 10.31 2.79
N SER A 49 -8.70 11.28 3.50
CA SER A 49 -9.00 11.53 4.90
C SER A 49 -9.80 12.82 5.04
N MET A 50 -10.70 12.84 6.02
CA MET A 50 -11.48 14.03 6.38
C MET A 50 -10.80 14.76 7.54
N ARG A 51 -10.83 16.09 7.49
CA ARG A 51 -10.42 16.96 8.59
C ARG A 51 -11.28 18.23 8.62
N ASP A 52 -11.36 18.85 9.78
CA ASP A 52 -11.95 20.18 9.87
C ASP A 52 -11.00 21.24 9.30
N ILE A 53 -11.57 22.30 8.71
CA ILE A 53 -10.82 23.49 8.28
C ILE A 53 -10.72 24.48 9.45
N LEU A 54 -9.67 25.31 9.46
CA LEU A 54 -9.37 26.22 10.59
C LEU A 54 -10.53 27.19 10.90
N PHE A 55 -11.27 27.60 9.88
CA PHE A 55 -12.40 28.53 9.98
C PHE A 55 -13.76 27.81 9.86
N ARG A 56 -13.84 26.56 10.30
CA ARG A 56 -15.08 25.75 10.29
C ARG A 56 -16.29 26.51 10.85
N GLN A 57 -16.08 27.32 11.88
CA GLN A 57 -17.14 28.03 12.61
C GLN A 57 -17.75 29.17 11.79
N ALA A 58 -17.09 29.60 10.71
CA ALA A 58 -17.62 30.55 9.75
C ALA A 58 -18.42 29.88 8.61
N SER A 59 -18.53 28.55 8.61
CA SER A 59 -19.28 27.81 7.58
C SER A 59 -20.78 28.03 7.74
N ARG A 60 -21.53 27.84 6.65
CA ARG A 60 -22.99 28.05 6.67
C ARG A 60 -23.71 27.13 7.64
N GLN A 61 -23.28 25.87 7.70
CA GLN A 61 -23.87 24.82 8.55
C GLN A 61 -22.75 23.90 9.04
N PRO A 62 -21.92 24.35 10.00
CA PRO A 62 -20.86 23.52 10.54
C PRO A 62 -21.45 22.24 11.14
N THR A 63 -20.71 21.13 11.07
CA THR A 63 -21.16 19.90 11.74
C THR A 63 -21.37 20.15 13.25
N PRO A 64 -22.20 19.37 13.96
CA PRO A 64 -22.37 19.59 15.40
C PRO A 64 -21.10 19.35 16.21
N TYR A 65 -20.31 18.35 15.82
CA TYR A 65 -19.07 17.95 16.51
C TYR A 65 -17.87 18.05 15.57
N PRO A 66 -16.72 18.55 16.05
CA PRO A 66 -15.49 18.53 15.28
C PRO A 66 -15.00 17.09 15.07
N ILE A 67 -14.25 16.87 14.00
CA ILE A 67 -13.57 15.60 13.74
C ILE A 67 -12.47 15.46 14.81
N PRO A 68 -12.52 14.42 15.67
CA PRO A 68 -11.55 14.27 16.74
C PRO A 68 -10.17 13.91 16.18
N GLU A 69 -9.13 14.37 16.87
CA GLU A 69 -7.77 13.89 16.61
C GLU A 69 -7.65 12.44 17.10
N VAL A 70 -7.52 11.52 16.14
CA VAL A 70 -7.35 10.10 16.46
C VAL A 70 -5.89 9.84 16.82
N SER A 71 -5.64 9.47 18.07
CA SER A 71 -4.33 9.01 18.55
C SER A 71 -4.48 7.70 19.30
N LEU A 72 -3.40 6.90 19.31
CA LEU A 72 -3.35 5.70 20.14
C LEU A 72 -3.30 6.15 21.61
N GLN A 73 -4.22 5.63 22.43
CA GLN A 73 -4.23 5.91 23.87
C GLN A 73 -2.92 5.47 24.55
N ASN A 74 -2.34 4.35 24.12
CA ASN A 74 -1.05 3.87 24.60
C ASN A 74 -0.22 3.28 23.45
N PRO A 75 0.61 4.10 22.77
CA PRO A 75 1.43 3.65 21.65
C PRO A 75 2.44 2.55 22.03
N HIS A 76 3.02 2.62 23.23
CA HIS A 76 4.01 1.65 23.71
C HIS A 76 3.41 0.26 23.89
N TYR A 77 2.23 0.19 24.51
CA TYR A 77 1.55 -1.08 24.70
C TYR A 77 1.19 -1.76 23.36
N VAL A 78 0.69 -0.98 22.39
CA VAL A 78 0.37 -1.49 21.04
C VAL A 78 1.62 -1.99 20.35
N HIS A 79 2.71 -1.21 20.41
CA HIS A 79 4.00 -1.60 19.85
C HIS A 79 4.50 -2.93 20.44
N ASP A 80 4.58 -3.03 21.76
CA ASP A 80 5.13 -4.20 22.45
C ASP A 80 4.30 -5.47 22.20
N THR A 81 2.97 -5.32 22.15
CA THR A 81 2.05 -6.43 21.88
C THR A 81 2.19 -6.94 20.46
N GLU A 82 2.25 -6.04 19.47
CA GLU A 82 2.42 -6.42 18.07
C GLU A 82 3.81 -6.99 17.77
N CYS A 83 4.87 -6.44 18.38
CA CYS A 83 6.22 -7.01 18.27
C CYS A 83 6.25 -8.47 18.76
N LYS A 84 5.61 -8.76 19.91
CA LYS A 84 5.51 -10.13 20.43
C LYS A 84 4.71 -11.03 19.49
N ARG A 85 3.56 -10.56 18.99
CA ARG A 85 2.69 -11.32 18.08
C ARG A 85 3.40 -11.68 16.78
N ILE A 86 4.12 -10.74 16.18
CA ILE A 86 4.93 -10.96 14.96
C ILE A 86 6.03 -11.98 15.24
N ALA A 87 6.73 -11.85 16.36
CA ALA A 87 7.79 -12.80 16.73
C ALA A 87 7.24 -14.23 16.89
N THR A 88 6.08 -14.41 17.52
CA THR A 88 5.46 -15.74 17.66
C THR A 88 4.97 -16.33 16.33
N ALA A 89 4.42 -15.51 15.43
CA ALA A 89 3.92 -15.97 14.13
C ALA A 89 5.05 -16.44 13.19
N GLN A 90 6.27 -15.94 13.37
CA GLN A 90 7.44 -16.38 12.60
C GLN A 90 7.99 -17.74 13.06
N VAL A 91 7.63 -18.22 14.26
CA VAL A 91 8.13 -19.50 14.82
C VAL A 91 7.35 -20.71 14.28
N GLU A 92 6.11 -20.53 13.82
CA GLU A 92 5.25 -21.65 13.38
C GLU A 92 5.47 -22.11 11.93
N GLN A 93 6.20 -21.35 11.11
CA GLN A 93 6.57 -21.82 9.76
C GLN A 93 7.80 -22.72 9.82
N LYS A 94 7.66 -23.93 10.39
CA LYS A 94 8.62 -25.01 10.15
C LYS A 94 8.44 -25.46 8.68
N PRO A 95 9.44 -25.36 7.80
CA PRO A 95 9.32 -25.96 6.48
C PRO A 95 9.12 -27.47 6.67
N GLU A 96 7.98 -27.96 6.20
CA GLU A 96 7.74 -29.40 6.08
C GLU A 96 8.79 -29.92 5.11
N VAL A 97 9.82 -30.58 5.64
CA VAL A 97 10.82 -31.29 4.86
C VAL A 97 10.07 -32.41 4.15
N THR A 98 9.67 -32.16 2.91
CA THR A 98 9.17 -33.20 2.03
C THR A 98 10.38 -34.06 1.69
N GLU A 99 10.54 -35.18 2.38
CA GLU A 99 11.50 -36.21 1.99
C GLU A 99 11.12 -36.70 0.59
N VAL A 100 11.82 -36.18 -0.43
CA VAL A 100 11.78 -36.78 -1.76
C VAL A 100 12.54 -38.10 -1.64
N SER A 101 11.76 -39.17 -1.50
CA SER A 101 12.22 -40.55 -1.58
C SER A 101 12.88 -40.78 -2.94
N THR A 102 14.21 -40.69 -2.94
CA THR A 102 15.05 -41.13 -4.06
C THR A 102 15.13 -42.64 -4.03
N THR A 103 14.10 -43.31 -4.54
CA THR A 103 14.26 -44.71 -4.99
C THR A 103 15.05 -44.70 -6.29
N SER A 104 16.37 -44.74 -6.14
CA SER A 104 17.30 -45.14 -7.19
C SER A 104 17.12 -46.63 -7.50
N PRO A 105 16.83 -47.03 -8.75
CA PRO A 105 17.21 -48.36 -9.20
C PRO A 105 18.71 -48.33 -9.50
N GLY A 106 19.47 -49.19 -8.83
CA GLY A 106 20.86 -49.48 -9.16
C GLY A 106 21.03 -50.06 -10.59
N PRO A 107 22.26 -50.20 -11.05
CA PRO A 107 22.62 -50.12 -12.47
C PRO A 107 22.32 -51.42 -13.22
N SER A 108 21.76 -51.30 -14.42
CA SER A 108 21.94 -52.32 -15.45
C SER A 108 22.97 -51.81 -16.45
N LEU A 109 24.10 -52.50 -16.49
CA LEU A 109 25.20 -52.26 -17.40
C LEU A 109 24.74 -52.55 -18.84
N SER A 110 24.93 -51.58 -19.74
CA SER A 110 25.21 -51.89 -21.15
C SER A 110 26.25 -50.89 -21.71
N PRO A 111 27.16 -51.34 -22.59
CA PRO A 111 28.51 -50.79 -22.63
C PRO A 111 28.75 -49.95 -23.88
N TRP A 112 28.00 -48.87 -24.10
CA TRP A 112 28.29 -47.97 -25.21
C TRP A 112 27.94 -46.53 -24.85
N PHE A 113 28.87 -45.62 -25.17
CA PHE A 113 28.84 -44.16 -24.98
C PHE A 113 29.41 -43.63 -23.65
N TYR A 114 30.71 -43.87 -23.50
CA TYR A 114 31.62 -42.94 -22.83
C TYR A 114 31.92 -41.80 -23.81
N ILE A 115 31.38 -40.59 -23.60
CA ILE A 115 31.95 -39.36 -24.18
C ILE A 115 32.02 -38.29 -23.09
N ASP A 116 33.27 -37.98 -22.79
CA ASP A 116 33.79 -36.86 -22.01
C ASP A 116 33.16 -35.52 -22.36
N CYS A 117 32.89 -34.72 -21.33
CA CYS A 117 32.70 -33.28 -21.49
C CYS A 117 33.16 -32.51 -20.23
N CYS A 118 34.39 -32.81 -19.79
CA CYS A 118 35.21 -31.79 -19.12
C CYS A 118 35.90 -30.97 -20.20
N ASP A 119 35.43 -29.73 -20.39
CA ASP A 119 36.22 -28.53 -20.74
C ASP A 119 35.31 -27.48 -21.37
N ARG A 120 34.83 -26.53 -20.56
CA ARG A 120 34.44 -25.21 -21.07
C ARG A 120 35.20 -24.12 -20.36
N VAL A 121 36.35 -23.88 -20.97
CA VAL A 121 37.13 -22.65 -21.01
C VAL A 121 36.22 -21.42 -21.14
N PHE A 122 36.48 -20.45 -20.27
CA PHE A 122 36.00 -19.06 -20.33
C PHE A 122 36.45 -18.37 -21.63
N PRO A 123 35.63 -17.51 -22.24
CA PRO A 123 36.14 -16.41 -23.05
C PRO A 123 35.96 -15.09 -22.30
N SER A 124 37.10 -14.50 -21.96
CA SER A 124 37.27 -13.06 -21.76
C SER A 124 37.00 -12.31 -23.07
N ARG A 125 36.27 -11.18 -23.00
CA ARG A 125 36.34 -10.12 -24.01
C ARG A 125 36.24 -8.74 -23.36
N HIS A 126 36.98 -7.85 -24.00
CA HIS A 126 37.35 -6.46 -23.73
C HIS A 126 36.18 -5.50 -23.54
#